data_AF-A0A6N2D4Y1-F1
#
_entry.id   AF-A0A6N2D4Y1-F1
#
_cell.length_a   1.000
_cell.length_b   1.000
_cell.length_c   1.000
_cell.angle_alpha   90.00
_cell.angle_beta   90.00
_cell.angle_gamma   90.00
#
_symmetry.space_group_name_H-M   'P 1'
#
loop_
_entity.id
_entity.type
_entity.pdbx_description
1 polymer ?
#
loop_
_entity_poly.entity_id
_entity_poly.type
_entity_poly.pdbx_seq_one_letter_code
_entity_poly.pdbx_strand_id
1 'polypeptide(L)'
;MVDGVLGADGEPEPLSRPCYTGPEGTEGVGECRAGVQVCAGGEWPSACEGQVTPQPEVCDGRDNSCSGEADDSPGDVGGACDTGLPGRCAAGTWVCTDDGERVCQQNREALAVETCNNEDDTCDGIVDGTPGEEGARVPLTRPCYTGPEGTAGVGNCRAGTQTCTAGDWGSTCDGQVTPQPETCNGEDQSCNGTVDSPVPADAPLWYRDADGDGFGNPSVSLRACSQPSGYVSNNQDCDDSNPFINPNAQPRCDGARNNCQPGSEQHGCPAGCTGIYNPNTQRGYMFCQGGGRNWDSARSMCLGQSGMDLVSIHSTAEHNWVLGSAPWSWGQLWIGGRQSSPSQNVFGWSNGATWNYNGGWGSGEPNNVNEQCVEMERTRQRANGSGAGAFNDNSCGLNRNEYICAWTQWPQRP
;
A
#
# COMPACT_ATOMS: atom_id res chain seq x y z
N MET A 1 -103.11 -29.72 -54.39
CA MET A 1 -104.05 -28.66 -54.81
C MET A 1 -103.64 -27.40 -54.09
N VAL A 2 -103.33 -26.33 -54.85
CA VAL A 2 -103.31 -24.87 -54.56
C VAL A 2 -102.71 -24.41 -53.21
N ASP A 3 -101.74 -23.49 -53.15
CA ASP A 3 -101.72 -22.17 -53.81
C ASP A 3 -100.32 -21.74 -54.28
N GLY A 4 -100.22 -21.34 -55.55
CA GLY A 4 -99.13 -20.51 -56.06
C GLY A 4 -99.64 -19.08 -56.18
N VAL A 5 -98.92 -18.13 -55.59
CA VAL A 5 -99.26 -16.69 -55.67
C VAL A 5 -98.95 -16.20 -57.10
N LEU A 6 -99.93 -15.56 -57.74
CA LEU A 6 -99.78 -14.97 -59.07
C LEU A 6 -98.88 -13.73 -58.99
N GLY A 7 -97.75 -13.75 -59.70
CA GLY A 7 -96.90 -12.56 -59.92
C GLY A 7 -97.59 -11.53 -60.83
N ALA A 8 -97.09 -10.28 -60.82
CA ALA A 8 -97.68 -9.14 -61.53
C ALA A 8 -97.64 -9.27 -63.07
N ASP A 9 -96.95 -10.30 -63.57
CA ASP A 9 -96.46 -10.48 -64.93
C ASP A 9 -97.20 -11.64 -65.66
N GLY A 10 -97.92 -12.48 -64.92
CA GLY A 10 -98.71 -13.60 -65.47
C GLY A 10 -97.94 -14.90 -65.75
N GLU A 11 -96.66 -15.01 -65.37
CA GLU A 11 -95.88 -16.26 -65.44
C GLU A 11 -95.80 -16.96 -64.05
N PRO A 12 -95.69 -18.30 -63.97
CA PRO A 12 -95.53 -19.00 -62.70
C PRO A 12 -94.15 -18.75 -62.09
N GLU A 13 -94.10 -17.90 -61.07
CA GLU A 13 -92.91 -17.66 -60.24
C GLU A 13 -92.52 -18.97 -59.50
N PRO A 14 -91.24 -19.37 -59.53
CA PRO A 14 -90.80 -20.56 -58.82
C PRO A 14 -90.90 -20.34 -57.31
N LEU A 15 -91.47 -21.32 -56.59
CA LEU A 15 -91.63 -21.25 -55.13
C LEU A 15 -90.26 -21.14 -54.46
N SER A 16 -90.01 -20.02 -53.78
CA SER A 16 -88.73 -19.73 -53.11
C SER A 16 -88.92 -19.48 -51.61
N ARG A 17 -87.86 -19.72 -50.83
CA ARG A 17 -87.82 -19.44 -49.38
C ARG A 17 -86.45 -18.91 -48.95
N PRO A 18 -86.37 -18.09 -47.88
CA PRO A 18 -85.09 -17.73 -47.28
C PRO A 18 -84.43 -18.95 -46.64
N CYS A 19 -83.10 -18.94 -46.62
CA CYS A 19 -82.29 -19.95 -45.97
C CYS A 19 -81.00 -19.32 -45.44
N TYR A 20 -80.44 -19.92 -44.39
CA TYR A 20 -79.15 -19.54 -43.84
C TYR A 20 -78.55 -20.76 -43.15
N THR A 21 -77.32 -21.12 -43.51
CA THR A 21 -76.63 -22.29 -42.94
C THR A 21 -75.50 -21.92 -41.97
N GLY A 22 -75.37 -20.64 -41.62
CA GLY A 22 -74.43 -20.19 -40.60
C GLY A 22 -74.93 -20.47 -39.17
N PRO A 23 -74.09 -20.24 -38.15
CA PRO A 23 -74.48 -20.34 -36.76
C PRO A 23 -75.70 -19.47 -36.40
N GLU A 24 -76.45 -19.88 -35.39
CA GLU A 24 -77.57 -19.06 -34.89
C GLU A 24 -77.06 -17.74 -34.33
N GLY A 25 -77.69 -16.62 -34.73
CA GLY A 25 -77.32 -15.28 -34.29
C GLY A 25 -76.36 -14.51 -35.21
N THR A 26 -75.82 -15.13 -36.26
CA THR A 26 -74.91 -14.44 -37.22
C THR A 26 -75.64 -13.92 -38.47
N GLU A 27 -76.89 -14.31 -38.70
CA GLU A 27 -77.68 -13.86 -39.85
C GLU A 27 -78.02 -12.36 -39.74
N GLY A 28 -77.63 -11.56 -40.74
CA GLY A 28 -77.86 -10.12 -40.77
C GLY A 28 -76.88 -9.30 -39.94
N VAL A 29 -75.81 -9.94 -39.42
CA VAL A 29 -74.71 -9.29 -38.69
C VAL A 29 -73.52 -9.16 -39.63
N GLY A 30 -72.95 -7.97 -39.75
CA GLY A 30 -71.82 -7.72 -40.65
C GLY A 30 -72.18 -7.99 -42.12
N GLU A 31 -71.31 -8.74 -42.80
CA GLU A 31 -71.53 -9.16 -44.20
C GLU A 31 -72.43 -10.40 -44.33
N CYS A 32 -72.77 -11.06 -43.21
CA CYS A 32 -73.58 -12.26 -43.23
C CYS A 32 -75.02 -11.99 -43.62
N ARG A 33 -75.50 -12.78 -44.58
CA ARG A 33 -76.88 -12.67 -45.08
C ARG A 33 -77.44 -14.01 -45.47
N ALA A 34 -78.75 -14.13 -45.32
CA ALA A 34 -79.52 -15.24 -45.87
C ALA A 34 -79.41 -15.30 -47.40
N GLY A 35 -79.44 -16.52 -47.90
CA GLY A 35 -79.64 -16.80 -49.31
C GLY A 35 -81.08 -17.18 -49.61
N VAL A 36 -81.31 -17.65 -50.83
CA VAL A 36 -82.59 -18.14 -51.30
C VAL A 36 -82.45 -19.59 -51.75
N GLN A 37 -83.39 -20.43 -51.31
CA GLN A 37 -83.62 -21.74 -51.88
C GLN A 37 -84.80 -21.63 -52.83
N VAL A 38 -84.68 -22.25 -54.01
CA VAL A 38 -85.77 -22.39 -54.97
C VAL A 38 -86.19 -23.86 -54.99
N CYS A 39 -87.48 -24.12 -54.80
CA CYS A 39 -88.01 -25.48 -54.76
C CYS A 39 -87.85 -26.14 -56.12
N ALA A 40 -87.19 -27.30 -56.16
CA ALA A 40 -86.97 -28.08 -57.36
C ALA A 40 -87.37 -29.53 -57.11
N GLY A 41 -88.28 -30.08 -57.93
CA GLY A 41 -88.72 -31.47 -57.79
C GLY A 41 -89.53 -31.79 -56.53
N GLY A 42 -90.08 -30.78 -55.84
CA GLY A 42 -90.87 -30.96 -54.61
C GLY A 42 -90.03 -30.98 -53.32
N GLU A 43 -88.71 -30.80 -53.43
CA GLU A 43 -87.79 -30.72 -52.30
C GLU A 43 -87.05 -29.38 -52.29
N TRP A 44 -86.60 -28.96 -51.11
CA TRP A 44 -85.74 -27.80 -50.95
C TRP A 44 -84.27 -28.26 -50.99
N PRO A 45 -83.46 -27.81 -51.96
CA PRO A 45 -82.05 -28.18 -52.04
C PRO A 45 -81.28 -27.80 -50.77
N SER A 46 -80.21 -28.51 -50.44
CA SER A 46 -79.34 -28.16 -49.30
C SER A 46 -78.52 -26.89 -49.55
N ALA A 47 -78.22 -26.60 -50.81
CA ALA A 47 -77.55 -25.36 -51.20
C ALA A 47 -78.48 -24.16 -50.96
N CYS A 48 -77.97 -23.17 -50.26
CA CYS A 48 -78.64 -21.90 -50.06
C CYS A 48 -77.92 -20.84 -50.92
N GLU A 49 -78.53 -20.48 -52.04
CA GLU A 49 -77.85 -19.67 -53.05
C GLU A 49 -77.78 -18.21 -52.61
N GLY A 50 -76.60 -17.59 -52.70
CA GLY A 50 -76.38 -16.19 -52.32
C GLY A 50 -76.19 -15.93 -50.82
N GLN A 51 -76.21 -16.98 -49.98
CA GLN A 51 -75.88 -16.80 -48.56
C GLN A 51 -74.42 -16.40 -48.36
N VAL A 52 -74.16 -15.61 -47.32
CA VAL A 52 -72.82 -15.32 -46.83
C VAL A 52 -72.79 -15.77 -45.37
N THR A 53 -72.03 -16.82 -45.08
CA THR A 53 -71.83 -17.36 -43.73
C THR A 53 -70.52 -16.86 -43.15
N PRO A 54 -70.34 -16.87 -41.81
CA PRO A 54 -69.12 -16.39 -41.17
C PRO A 54 -67.86 -16.97 -41.82
N GLN A 55 -66.94 -16.09 -42.19
CA GLN A 55 -65.60 -16.39 -42.64
C GLN A 55 -64.59 -15.88 -41.60
N PRO A 56 -63.34 -16.38 -41.60
CA PRO A 56 -62.27 -15.74 -40.84
C PRO A 56 -62.13 -14.27 -41.22
N GLU A 57 -61.84 -13.42 -40.23
CA GLU A 57 -61.60 -11.99 -40.47
C GLU A 57 -60.34 -11.74 -41.29
N VAL A 58 -60.35 -10.64 -42.04
CA VAL A 58 -59.19 -10.03 -42.73
C VAL A 58 -59.30 -8.52 -42.52
N CYS A 59 -58.19 -7.79 -42.43
CA CYS A 59 -58.16 -6.34 -42.19
C CYS A 59 -58.74 -5.51 -43.36
N ASP A 60 -60.02 -5.64 -43.64
CA ASP A 60 -60.73 -4.94 -44.73
C ASP A 60 -61.80 -3.97 -44.22
N GLY A 61 -61.90 -3.81 -42.88
CA GLY A 61 -62.87 -2.94 -42.22
C GLY A 61 -64.30 -3.49 -42.27
N ARG A 62 -64.47 -4.78 -42.58
CA ARG A 62 -65.78 -5.46 -42.62
C ARG A 62 -65.83 -6.52 -41.52
N ASP A 63 -67.05 -6.88 -41.14
CA ASP A 63 -67.33 -7.95 -40.17
C ASP A 63 -67.61 -9.23 -40.96
N ASN A 64 -66.53 -9.94 -41.31
CA ASN A 64 -66.57 -11.16 -42.13
C ASN A 64 -66.90 -12.39 -41.28
N SER A 65 -66.61 -12.35 -39.98
CA SER A 65 -66.95 -13.36 -38.98
C SER A 65 -68.37 -13.20 -38.42
N CYS A 66 -69.01 -12.08 -38.72
CA CYS A 66 -70.39 -11.77 -38.38
C CYS A 66 -70.63 -11.82 -36.86
N SER A 67 -69.66 -11.29 -36.13
CA SER A 67 -69.62 -11.20 -34.68
C SER A 67 -70.31 -9.94 -34.15
N GLY A 68 -70.52 -8.94 -35.02
CA GLY A 68 -71.03 -7.63 -34.69
C GLY A 68 -69.95 -6.55 -34.62
N GLU A 69 -68.68 -6.93 -34.68
CA GLU A 69 -67.52 -6.04 -34.72
C GLU A 69 -66.68 -6.36 -35.95
N ALA A 70 -66.26 -5.33 -36.69
CA ALA A 70 -65.33 -5.49 -37.80
C ALA A 70 -63.94 -5.79 -37.25
N ASP A 71 -63.22 -6.72 -37.89
CA ASP A 71 -61.84 -7.06 -37.57
C ASP A 71 -61.58 -7.50 -36.09
N ASP A 72 -62.39 -8.41 -35.50
CA ASP A 72 -62.33 -8.76 -34.04
C ASP A 72 -62.13 -10.26 -33.66
N SER A 73 -62.02 -11.23 -34.59
CA SER A 73 -61.96 -12.66 -34.17
C SER A 73 -61.26 -13.65 -35.12
N PRO A 74 -60.69 -14.76 -34.60
CA PRO A 74 -59.30 -14.89 -34.15
C PRO A 74 -58.36 -15.46 -35.24
N GLY A 75 -58.69 -15.26 -36.52
CA GLY A 75 -57.81 -15.64 -37.62
C GLY A 75 -56.64 -14.66 -37.80
N ASP A 76 -56.93 -13.36 -37.61
CA ASP A 76 -56.08 -12.28 -38.10
C ASP A 76 -55.79 -11.17 -37.07
N VAL A 77 -56.54 -11.08 -35.98
CA VAL A 77 -56.37 -10.07 -34.93
C VAL A 77 -56.57 -10.67 -33.53
N GLY A 78 -55.90 -10.10 -32.52
CA GLY A 78 -55.99 -10.52 -31.11
C GLY A 78 -55.18 -11.79 -30.76
N GLY A 79 -54.77 -12.59 -31.75
CA GLY A 79 -53.88 -13.73 -31.56
C GLY A 79 -52.43 -13.33 -31.24
N ALA A 80 -51.71 -14.19 -30.52
CA ALA A 80 -50.28 -14.00 -30.27
C ALA A 80 -49.47 -14.10 -31.57
N CYS A 81 -48.46 -13.26 -31.70
CA CYS A 81 -47.56 -13.22 -32.83
C CYS A 81 -46.11 -13.01 -32.38
N ASP A 82 -45.16 -13.31 -33.28
CA ASP A 82 -43.75 -12.99 -33.10
C ASP A 82 -43.43 -11.74 -33.93
N THR A 83 -42.93 -10.70 -33.28
CA THR A 83 -42.56 -9.43 -33.95
C THR A 83 -41.30 -9.57 -34.80
N GLY A 84 -40.55 -10.67 -34.66
CA GLY A 84 -39.23 -10.88 -35.26
C GLY A 84 -38.10 -10.15 -34.52
N LEU A 85 -38.41 -9.44 -33.43
CA LEU A 85 -37.42 -8.80 -32.55
C LEU A 85 -36.89 -9.81 -31.52
N PRO A 86 -35.63 -9.72 -31.10
CA PRO A 86 -35.07 -10.59 -30.07
C PRO A 86 -35.64 -10.30 -28.67
N GLY A 87 -35.41 -11.24 -27.73
CA GLY A 87 -35.70 -11.06 -26.30
C GLY A 87 -37.19 -10.91 -25.97
N ARG A 88 -37.49 -10.13 -24.93
CA ARG A 88 -38.86 -9.85 -24.48
C ARG A 88 -39.71 -9.12 -25.52
N CYS A 89 -39.07 -8.58 -26.55
CA CYS A 89 -39.71 -7.82 -27.63
C CYS A 89 -40.29 -8.73 -28.71
N ALA A 90 -39.94 -10.03 -28.70
CA ALA A 90 -40.47 -11.02 -29.62
C ALA A 90 -41.99 -11.17 -29.50
N ALA A 91 -42.56 -11.06 -28.29
CA ALA A 91 -43.98 -11.25 -28.09
C ALA A 91 -44.79 -10.05 -28.59
N GLY A 92 -45.75 -10.32 -29.48
CA GLY A 92 -46.74 -9.37 -29.96
C GLY A 92 -48.15 -9.93 -30.03
N THR A 93 -49.06 -9.07 -30.44
CA THR A 93 -50.45 -9.37 -30.73
C THR A 93 -50.78 -8.86 -32.14
N TRP A 94 -51.46 -9.68 -32.94
CA TRP A 94 -51.88 -9.25 -34.28
C TRP A 94 -52.93 -8.12 -34.19
N VAL A 95 -52.73 -7.05 -34.96
CA VAL A 95 -53.64 -5.91 -35.06
C VAL A 95 -53.77 -5.48 -36.53
N CYS A 96 -54.87 -4.80 -36.87
CA CYS A 96 -55.04 -4.14 -38.16
C CYS A 96 -54.55 -2.70 -38.10
N THR A 97 -53.83 -2.25 -39.12
CA THR A 97 -53.49 -0.84 -39.32
C THR A 97 -54.63 -0.07 -40.00
N ASP A 98 -54.57 1.26 -39.94
CA ASP A 98 -55.52 2.14 -40.64
C ASP A 98 -55.51 1.94 -42.17
N ASP A 99 -54.43 1.38 -42.72
CA ASP A 99 -54.27 1.07 -44.15
C ASP A 99 -54.80 -0.33 -44.52
N GLY A 100 -55.40 -1.07 -43.58
CA GLY A 100 -55.92 -2.42 -43.79
C GLY A 100 -54.82 -3.50 -43.84
N GLU A 101 -53.65 -3.24 -43.27
CA GLU A 101 -52.56 -4.21 -43.18
C GLU A 101 -52.54 -4.91 -41.82
N ARG A 102 -52.32 -6.22 -41.83
CA ARG A 102 -52.20 -7.02 -40.62
C ARG A 102 -50.76 -6.98 -40.10
N VAL A 103 -50.53 -6.38 -38.93
CA VAL A 103 -49.21 -6.21 -38.33
C VAL A 103 -49.13 -6.85 -36.94
N CYS A 104 -47.95 -7.36 -36.59
CA CYS A 104 -47.69 -7.87 -35.25
C CYS A 104 -47.27 -6.70 -34.34
N GLN A 105 -48.19 -6.21 -33.51
CA GLN A 105 -47.89 -5.14 -32.57
C GLN A 105 -47.31 -5.72 -31.28
N GLN A 106 -46.12 -5.26 -30.90
CA GLN A 106 -45.46 -5.66 -29.66
C GLN A 106 -46.35 -5.39 -28.44
N ASN A 107 -46.50 -6.37 -27.56
CA ASN A 107 -47.38 -6.28 -26.37
C ASN A 107 -46.61 -6.10 -25.04
N ARG A 108 -45.27 -6.01 -25.11
CA ARG A 108 -44.38 -5.76 -23.97
C ARG A 108 -43.74 -4.39 -24.12
N GLU A 109 -43.85 -3.56 -23.09
CA GLU A 109 -43.08 -2.31 -23.02
C GLU A 109 -41.58 -2.62 -22.88
N ALA A 110 -40.77 -1.89 -23.66
CA ALA A 110 -39.32 -1.84 -23.53
C ALA A 110 -38.92 -1.31 -22.15
N LEU A 111 -37.90 -1.91 -21.54
CA LEU A 111 -37.28 -1.34 -20.35
C LEU A 111 -36.40 -0.15 -20.73
N ALA A 112 -36.09 0.68 -19.73
CA ALA A 112 -35.22 1.83 -19.92
C ALA A 112 -33.71 1.48 -19.94
N VAL A 113 -33.33 0.29 -19.49
CA VAL A 113 -31.94 -0.16 -19.38
C VAL A 113 -31.84 -1.65 -19.70
N GLU A 114 -30.73 -2.05 -20.32
CA GLU A 114 -30.41 -3.46 -20.53
C GLU A 114 -30.00 -4.16 -19.24
N THR A 115 -30.40 -5.43 -19.12
CA THR A 115 -29.89 -6.36 -18.11
C THR A 115 -29.01 -7.38 -18.79
N CYS A 116 -27.94 -7.82 -18.15
CA CYS A 116 -27.16 -8.97 -18.63
C CYS A 116 -27.95 -10.27 -18.37
N ASN A 117 -28.83 -10.65 -19.29
CA ASN A 117 -29.74 -11.80 -19.18
C ASN A 117 -29.93 -12.57 -20.49
N ASN A 118 -29.18 -12.23 -21.56
CA ASN A 118 -29.30 -12.81 -22.90
C ASN A 118 -30.66 -12.51 -23.56
N GLU A 119 -31.33 -11.43 -23.14
CA GLU A 119 -32.53 -10.88 -23.77
C GLU A 119 -32.23 -9.45 -24.22
N ASP A 120 -32.99 -8.96 -25.21
CA ASP A 120 -33.02 -7.54 -25.59
C ASP A 120 -34.11 -6.88 -24.75
N ASP A 121 -33.71 -6.19 -23.68
CA ASP A 121 -34.64 -5.61 -22.71
C ASP A 121 -35.21 -4.26 -23.16
N THR A 122 -34.43 -3.49 -23.92
CA THR A 122 -34.76 -2.14 -24.40
C THR A 122 -35.37 -2.10 -25.79
N CYS A 123 -35.43 -3.26 -26.47
CA CYS A 123 -36.00 -3.43 -27.80
C CYS A 123 -35.32 -2.59 -28.87
N ASP A 124 -34.02 -2.34 -28.71
CA ASP A 124 -33.19 -1.59 -29.64
C ASP A 124 -32.49 -2.49 -30.69
N GLY A 125 -32.70 -3.81 -30.59
CA GLY A 125 -32.11 -4.83 -31.45
C GLY A 125 -30.72 -5.30 -31.01
N ILE A 126 -30.24 -4.89 -29.82
CA ILE A 126 -28.92 -5.20 -29.28
C ILE A 126 -29.07 -5.95 -27.95
N VAL A 127 -29.05 -7.29 -28.03
CA VAL A 127 -29.04 -8.17 -26.84
C VAL A 127 -27.85 -7.85 -25.94
N ASP A 128 -28.10 -7.65 -24.65
CA ASP A 128 -27.11 -7.32 -23.63
C ASP A 128 -26.16 -6.17 -24.04
N GLY A 129 -26.68 -5.11 -24.69
CA GLY A 129 -25.84 -4.01 -25.18
C GLY A 129 -26.61 -2.73 -25.49
N THR A 130 -25.91 -1.71 -25.98
CA THR A 130 -26.53 -0.42 -26.29
C THR A 130 -26.04 0.13 -27.62
N PRO A 131 -26.76 1.08 -28.23
CA PRO A 131 -26.34 1.70 -29.47
C PRO A 131 -25.20 2.68 -29.15
N GLY A 132 -24.06 2.44 -29.78
CA GLY A 132 -22.90 3.33 -29.75
C GLY A 132 -22.97 4.41 -30.82
N GLU A 133 -21.93 5.24 -30.84
CA GLU A 133 -21.74 6.21 -31.91
C GLU A 133 -21.69 5.51 -33.29
N GLU A 134 -22.24 6.17 -34.31
CA GLU A 134 -22.32 5.66 -35.68
C GLU A 134 -23.01 4.29 -35.85
N GLY A 135 -23.88 3.91 -34.90
CA GLY A 135 -24.63 2.64 -34.95
C GLY A 135 -23.80 1.42 -34.57
N ALA A 136 -22.62 1.61 -33.96
CA ALA A 136 -21.84 0.52 -33.41
C ALA A 136 -22.62 -0.19 -32.28
N ARG A 137 -22.53 -1.51 -32.21
CA ARG A 137 -23.10 -2.26 -31.07
C ARG A 137 -22.09 -2.25 -29.93
N VAL A 138 -22.46 -1.66 -28.80
CA VAL A 138 -21.60 -1.57 -27.61
C VAL A 138 -22.09 -2.60 -26.59
N PRO A 139 -21.30 -3.65 -26.28
CA PRO A 139 -21.65 -4.62 -25.26
C PRO A 139 -21.87 -3.94 -23.90
N LEU A 140 -22.81 -4.46 -23.12
CA LEU A 140 -23.03 -3.99 -21.76
C LEU A 140 -21.78 -4.28 -20.90
N THR A 141 -21.30 -3.27 -20.19
CA THR A 141 -20.11 -3.38 -19.34
C THR A 141 -20.40 -2.94 -17.91
N ARG A 142 -19.63 -3.44 -16.95
CA ARG A 142 -19.68 -3.00 -15.54
C ARG A 142 -18.29 -2.95 -14.92
N PRO A 143 -18.06 -2.11 -13.91
CA PRO A 143 -16.82 -2.15 -13.14
C PRO A 143 -16.75 -3.46 -12.34
N CYS A 144 -15.54 -3.95 -12.16
CA CYS A 144 -15.25 -5.11 -11.35
C CYS A 144 -13.91 -4.94 -10.63
N TYR A 145 -13.74 -5.68 -9.55
CA TYR A 145 -12.48 -5.77 -8.83
C TYR A 145 -12.46 -7.06 -8.02
N THR A 146 -11.47 -7.91 -8.24
CA THR A 146 -11.35 -9.20 -7.54
C THR A 146 -10.31 -9.15 -6.41
N GLY A 147 -9.72 -7.99 -6.14
CA GLY A 147 -8.81 -7.80 -5.02
C GLY A 147 -9.55 -7.66 -3.68
N PRO A 148 -8.81 -7.65 -2.56
CA PRO A 148 -9.38 -7.42 -1.23
C PRO A 148 -10.16 -6.10 -1.14
N GLU A 149 -11.13 -6.04 -0.23
CA GLU A 149 -11.88 -4.81 0.01
C GLU A 149 -10.94 -3.69 0.52
N GLY A 150 -11.12 -2.48 -0.01
CA GLY A 150 -10.33 -1.30 0.37
C GLY A 150 -9.01 -1.13 -0.39
N THR A 151 -8.59 -2.07 -1.24
CA THR A 151 -7.35 -1.94 -2.03
C THR A 151 -7.60 -1.35 -3.42
N ALA A 152 -8.85 -1.27 -3.88
CA ALA A 152 -9.19 -0.69 -5.18
C ALA A 152 -8.87 0.82 -5.20
N GLY A 153 -8.05 1.26 -6.15
CA GLY A 153 -7.67 2.67 -6.29
C GLY A 153 -6.59 3.12 -5.31
N VAL A 154 -5.97 2.21 -4.56
CA VAL A 154 -4.86 2.49 -3.65
C VAL A 154 -3.55 2.08 -4.32
N GLY A 155 -2.56 2.96 -4.31
CA GLY A 155 -1.28 2.69 -4.95
C GLY A 155 -1.45 2.48 -6.45
N ASN A 156 -0.91 1.37 -6.96
CA ASN A 156 -1.07 0.99 -8.37
C ASN A 156 -2.32 0.12 -8.64
N CYS A 157 -3.06 -0.30 -7.61
CA CYS A 157 -4.25 -1.12 -7.76
C CYS A 157 -5.39 -0.34 -8.41
N ARG A 158 -6.08 -0.99 -9.35
CA ARG A 158 -7.24 -0.40 -10.04
C ARG A 158 -8.28 -1.45 -10.37
N ALA A 159 -9.53 -1.00 -10.37
CA ALA A 159 -10.66 -1.75 -10.90
C ALA A 159 -10.47 -2.02 -12.41
N GLY A 160 -11.08 -3.10 -12.86
CA GLY A 160 -11.19 -3.44 -14.27
C GLY A 160 -12.63 -3.37 -14.74
N THR A 161 -12.88 -3.96 -15.91
CA THR A 161 -14.20 -4.01 -16.54
C THR A 161 -14.58 -5.45 -16.87
N GLN A 162 -15.83 -5.78 -16.60
CA GLN A 162 -16.49 -7.00 -17.07
C GLN A 162 -17.43 -6.65 -18.23
N THR A 163 -17.46 -7.51 -19.23
CA THR A 163 -18.32 -7.36 -20.41
C THR A 163 -19.34 -8.49 -20.40
N CYS A 164 -20.62 -8.14 -20.48
CA CYS A 164 -21.67 -9.14 -20.61
C CYS A 164 -21.55 -9.84 -21.97
N THR A 165 -21.57 -11.16 -21.97
CA THR A 165 -21.62 -11.99 -23.17
C THR A 165 -22.61 -13.13 -22.93
N ALA A 166 -23.69 -13.15 -23.71
CA ALA A 166 -24.73 -14.17 -23.63
C ALA A 166 -25.32 -14.33 -22.22
N GLY A 167 -25.65 -13.22 -21.56
CA GLY A 167 -26.22 -13.20 -20.22
C GLY A 167 -25.24 -13.51 -19.08
N ASP A 168 -23.94 -13.64 -19.35
CA ASP A 168 -22.90 -13.84 -18.34
C ASP A 168 -21.88 -12.69 -18.36
N TRP A 169 -21.56 -12.14 -17.19
CA TRP A 169 -20.54 -11.10 -17.02
C TRP A 169 -19.10 -11.61 -17.18
N GLY A 170 -18.92 -12.92 -17.30
CA GLY A 170 -17.63 -13.58 -17.35
C GLY A 170 -16.95 -13.65 -15.97
N SER A 171 -15.97 -14.55 -15.85
CA SER A 171 -15.18 -14.70 -14.62
C SER A 171 -13.97 -13.76 -14.54
N THR A 172 -13.59 -13.14 -15.66
CA THR A 172 -12.43 -12.27 -15.77
C THR A 172 -12.83 -10.80 -15.61
N CYS A 173 -12.05 -10.07 -14.83
CA CYS A 173 -12.16 -8.62 -14.74
C CYS A 173 -11.00 -7.98 -15.51
N ASP A 174 -11.27 -7.51 -16.73
CA ASP A 174 -10.22 -7.07 -17.65
C ASP A 174 -9.60 -5.73 -17.21
N GLY A 175 -8.29 -5.61 -17.34
CA GLY A 175 -7.55 -4.40 -16.97
C GLY A 175 -7.36 -4.12 -15.47
N GLN A 176 -7.88 -4.98 -14.59
CA GLN A 176 -7.69 -4.83 -13.14
C GLN A 176 -6.22 -5.02 -12.73
N VAL A 177 -5.81 -4.32 -11.67
CA VAL A 177 -4.55 -4.55 -10.97
C VAL A 177 -4.87 -4.80 -9.50
N THR A 178 -4.55 -6.00 -9.03
CA THR A 178 -4.79 -6.44 -7.66
C THR A 178 -3.48 -6.49 -6.87
N PRO A 179 -3.52 -6.49 -5.53
CA PRO A 179 -2.32 -6.46 -4.71
C PRO A 179 -1.33 -7.56 -5.07
N GLN A 180 -0.07 -7.18 -5.22
CA GLN A 180 1.06 -8.07 -5.45
C GLN A 180 2.06 -7.97 -4.28
N PRO A 181 2.95 -8.97 -4.11
CA PRO A 181 4.07 -8.85 -3.18
C PRO A 181 4.92 -7.62 -3.52
N GLU A 182 5.37 -6.90 -2.49
CA GLU A 182 6.18 -5.72 -2.70
C GLU A 182 7.58 -6.03 -3.24
N THR A 183 8.12 -5.04 -3.92
CA THR A 183 9.51 -4.93 -4.37
C THR A 183 9.95 -3.49 -4.15
N CYS A 184 11.22 -3.29 -3.79
CA CYS A 184 11.78 -1.95 -3.55
C CYS A 184 11.99 -1.19 -4.87
N ASN A 185 10.92 -0.72 -5.50
CA ASN A 185 10.96 -0.02 -6.78
C ASN A 185 10.28 1.37 -6.75
N GLY A 186 9.77 1.79 -5.59
CA GLY A 186 9.12 3.09 -5.42
C GLY A 186 7.62 3.09 -5.76
N GLU A 187 7.00 1.94 -5.94
CA GLU A 187 5.57 1.77 -6.17
C GLU A 187 4.89 1.10 -4.96
N ASP A 188 3.60 1.32 -4.77
CA ASP A 188 2.77 0.60 -3.79
C ASP A 188 2.05 -0.54 -4.51
N GLN A 189 2.67 -1.73 -4.53
CA GLN A 189 2.13 -2.91 -5.21
C GLN A 189 1.21 -3.74 -4.33
N SER A 190 1.36 -3.63 -3.00
CA SER A 190 0.48 -4.26 -2.03
C SER A 190 -0.81 -3.49 -1.82
N CYS A 191 -0.87 -2.25 -2.34
CA CYS A 191 -2.03 -1.39 -2.36
C CYS A 191 -2.57 -1.11 -0.95
N ASN A 192 -1.64 -0.87 -0.02
CA ASN A 192 -1.96 -0.57 1.38
C ASN A 192 -1.84 0.94 1.70
N GLY A 193 -1.50 1.76 0.70
CA GLY A 193 -1.36 3.21 0.82
C GLY A 193 0.04 3.66 1.21
N THR A 194 1.01 2.75 1.31
CA THR A 194 2.40 3.03 1.64
C THR A 194 3.34 2.41 0.62
N VAL A 195 4.13 3.24 -0.04
CA VAL A 195 5.13 2.80 -1.03
C VAL A 195 6.16 1.88 -0.40
N ASP A 196 6.55 0.83 -1.12
CA ASP A 196 7.58 -0.16 -0.73
C ASP A 196 7.34 -0.77 0.68
N SER A 197 6.07 -0.92 1.07
CA SER A 197 5.66 -1.43 2.37
C SER A 197 4.50 -2.41 2.17
N PRO A 198 4.50 -3.60 2.79
CA PRO A 198 5.47 -4.10 3.75
C PRO A 198 6.86 -4.32 3.12
N VAL A 199 7.91 -4.13 3.92
CA VAL A 199 9.28 -4.32 3.45
C VAL A 199 9.46 -5.75 2.95
N PRO A 200 9.85 -5.95 1.68
CA PRO A 200 9.92 -7.28 1.11
C PRO A 200 11.09 -8.08 1.68
N ALA A 201 10.96 -9.41 1.65
CA ALA A 201 11.92 -10.32 2.29
C ALA A 201 13.32 -10.27 1.64
N ASP A 202 13.42 -9.82 0.40
CA ASP A 202 14.64 -9.63 -0.38
C ASP A 202 15.18 -8.19 -0.33
N ALA A 203 14.52 -7.27 0.41
CA ALA A 203 15.02 -5.91 0.60
C ALA A 203 16.45 -5.89 1.18
N PRO A 204 17.26 -4.86 0.86
CA PRO A 204 18.61 -4.72 1.38
C PRO A 204 18.67 -4.79 2.91
N LEU A 205 19.75 -5.40 3.43
CA LEU A 205 20.07 -5.35 4.85
C LEU A 205 20.88 -4.08 5.16
N TRP A 206 20.49 -3.44 6.25
CA TRP A 206 21.17 -2.30 6.84
C TRP A 206 21.60 -2.68 8.24
N TYR A 207 22.81 -2.28 8.63
CA TYR A 207 23.44 -2.62 9.91
C TYR A 207 23.61 -1.35 10.73
N ARG A 208 23.30 -1.41 12.03
CA ARG A 208 23.36 -0.25 12.91
C ARG A 208 24.79 0.29 12.98
N ASP A 209 24.93 1.60 12.91
CA ASP A 209 26.18 2.37 13.09
C ASP A 209 25.92 3.35 14.24
N ALA A 210 26.29 2.94 15.45
CA ALA A 210 25.91 3.62 16.66
C ALA A 210 26.91 4.67 17.13
N ASP A 211 28.17 4.51 16.76
CA ASP A 211 29.24 5.46 17.07
C ASP A 211 29.53 6.44 15.93
N GLY A 212 28.97 6.21 14.74
CA GLY A 212 28.96 7.14 13.62
C GLY A 212 30.25 7.12 12.80
N ASP A 213 31.01 6.03 12.82
CA ASP A 213 32.25 5.91 12.05
C ASP A 213 32.07 5.39 10.61
N GLY A 214 30.85 5.00 10.26
CA GLY A 214 30.47 4.51 8.94
C GLY A 214 30.55 2.99 8.79
N PHE A 215 30.88 2.25 9.85
CA PHE A 215 30.87 0.78 9.88
C PHE A 215 29.66 0.25 10.64
N GLY A 216 29.10 -0.85 10.13
CA GLY A 216 27.86 -1.39 10.68
C GLY A 216 28.07 -2.64 11.51
N ASN A 217 27.29 -2.76 12.58
CA ASN A 217 27.29 -3.90 13.49
C ASN A 217 26.68 -5.16 12.86
N PRO A 218 27.44 -6.24 12.63
CA PRO A 218 26.92 -7.47 12.01
C PRO A 218 25.83 -8.18 12.82
N SER A 219 25.72 -7.90 14.12
CA SER A 219 24.72 -8.52 15.00
C SER A 219 23.41 -7.73 15.08
N VAL A 220 23.39 -6.48 14.62
CA VAL A 220 22.22 -5.59 14.68
C VAL A 220 21.89 -5.11 13.28
N SER A 221 20.96 -5.79 12.62
CA SER A 221 20.53 -5.48 11.26
C SER A 221 19.02 -5.43 11.13
N LEU A 222 18.56 -4.73 10.08
CA LEU A 222 17.17 -4.70 9.66
C LEU A 222 17.08 -4.62 8.14
N ARG A 223 15.91 -4.95 7.58
CA ARG A 223 15.63 -4.79 6.15
C ARG A 223 14.91 -3.48 5.90
N ALA A 224 15.32 -2.74 4.87
CA ALA A 224 14.64 -1.55 4.40
C ALA A 224 15.01 -1.25 2.95
N CYS A 225 14.08 -0.69 2.18
CA CYS A 225 14.32 -0.30 0.79
C CYS A 225 15.25 0.92 0.66
N SER A 226 15.30 1.78 1.69
CA SER A 226 16.22 2.92 1.80
C SER A 226 17.00 2.86 3.11
N GLN A 227 18.16 3.54 3.16
CA GLN A 227 19.02 3.59 4.33
C GLN A 227 18.30 4.20 5.54
N PRO A 228 18.05 3.45 6.62
CA PRO A 228 17.54 4.02 7.86
C PRO A 228 18.57 4.94 8.51
N SER A 229 18.10 5.94 9.26
CA SER A 229 18.99 6.80 10.05
C SER A 229 19.72 5.99 11.12
N GLY A 230 21.05 6.17 11.22
CA GLY A 230 21.90 5.42 12.16
C GLY A 230 22.22 3.99 11.71
N TYR A 231 22.07 3.69 10.42
CA TYR A 231 22.43 2.40 9.83
C TYR A 231 23.28 2.61 8.56
N VAL A 232 24.13 1.65 8.23
CA VAL A 232 24.99 1.60 7.03
C VAL A 232 24.85 0.26 6.29
N SER A 233 25.30 0.21 5.05
CA SER A 233 25.14 -0.96 4.17
C SER A 233 26.18 -2.07 4.38
N ASN A 234 27.19 -1.84 5.21
CA ASN A 234 28.24 -2.79 5.52
C ASN A 234 28.07 -3.35 6.94
N ASN A 235 28.64 -4.52 7.21
CA ASN A 235 28.55 -5.22 8.49
C ASN A 235 29.93 -5.48 9.12
N GLN A 236 30.85 -4.54 8.91
CA GLN A 236 32.27 -4.79 9.15
C GLN A 236 32.75 -4.24 10.51
N ASP A 237 31.86 -3.66 11.31
CA ASP A 237 32.23 -3.12 12.60
C ASP A 237 32.45 -4.23 13.65
N CYS A 238 33.60 -4.19 14.32
CA CYS A 238 33.91 -5.11 15.41
C CYS A 238 33.63 -4.54 16.80
N ASP A 239 33.43 -3.22 16.96
CA ASP A 239 32.98 -2.58 18.20
C ASP A 239 32.18 -1.30 17.90
N ASP A 240 30.90 -1.49 17.58
CA ASP A 240 29.85 -0.48 17.33
C ASP A 240 29.51 0.42 18.53
N SER A 241 30.43 0.54 19.49
CA SER A 241 30.34 1.51 20.59
C SER A 241 31.52 2.47 20.61
N ASN A 242 32.44 2.34 19.66
CA ASN A 242 33.69 3.06 19.63
C ASN A 242 34.16 3.34 18.18
N PRO A 243 34.11 4.62 17.75
CA PRO A 243 34.38 5.00 16.36
C PRO A 243 35.87 4.93 15.96
N PHE A 244 36.70 4.40 16.87
CA PHE A 244 38.13 4.20 16.69
C PHE A 244 38.51 2.72 16.58
N ILE A 245 37.55 1.81 16.68
CA ILE A 245 37.74 0.37 16.55
C ILE A 245 36.91 -0.14 15.36
N ASN A 246 37.47 -0.07 14.17
CA ASN A 246 36.83 -0.47 12.91
C ASN A 246 37.87 -0.93 11.88
N PRO A 247 37.50 -1.63 10.78
CA PRO A 247 38.46 -2.22 9.85
C PRO A 247 39.51 -1.27 9.25
N ASN A 248 39.20 0.01 9.14
CA ASN A 248 40.09 1.03 8.57
C ASN A 248 40.83 1.83 9.63
N ALA A 249 40.60 1.56 10.92
CA ALA A 249 41.24 2.29 11.99
C ALA A 249 42.76 2.08 11.92
N GLN A 250 43.50 3.19 11.99
CA GLN A 250 44.94 3.09 12.14
C GLN A 250 45.27 2.63 13.56
N PRO A 251 46.27 1.74 13.75
CA PRO A 251 46.69 1.35 15.08
C PRO A 251 47.22 2.57 15.86
N ARG A 252 46.90 2.61 17.16
CA ARG A 252 47.15 3.77 18.05
C ARG A 252 47.95 3.34 19.28
N CYS A 253 48.50 4.32 19.98
CA CYS A 253 49.18 4.10 21.25
C CYS A 253 48.18 4.03 22.44
N ASP A 254 47.26 3.07 22.40
CA ASP A 254 46.27 2.84 23.45
C ASP A 254 46.21 1.38 23.91
N GLY A 255 47.02 0.50 23.29
CA GLY A 255 47.05 -0.92 23.62
C GLY A 255 45.82 -1.71 23.15
N ALA A 256 44.91 -1.08 22.39
CA ALA A 256 43.73 -1.71 21.81
C ALA A 256 44.03 -2.29 20.42
N ARG A 257 43.23 -3.27 19.99
CA ARG A 257 43.22 -3.72 18.59
C ARG A 257 42.19 -2.91 17.85
N ASN A 258 42.64 -1.95 17.04
CA ASN A 258 41.74 -0.95 16.47
C ASN A 258 41.19 -1.39 15.11
N ASN A 259 41.88 -2.22 14.33
CA ASN A 259 41.53 -2.43 12.92
C ASN A 259 40.75 -3.71 12.58
N CYS A 260 40.08 -4.33 13.56
CA CYS A 260 39.34 -5.58 13.41
C CYS A 260 40.12 -6.77 12.79
N GLN A 261 41.45 -6.72 12.73
CA GLN A 261 42.28 -7.79 12.19
C GLN A 261 42.72 -8.81 13.27
N PRO A 262 42.85 -10.10 12.90
CA PRO A 262 43.47 -11.09 13.76
C PRO A 262 45.00 -10.88 13.82
N GLY A 263 45.50 -10.31 14.92
CA GLY A 263 46.93 -10.14 15.15
C GLY A 263 47.23 -9.04 16.17
N SER A 264 48.47 -8.96 16.65
CA SER A 264 48.90 -7.83 17.48
C SER A 264 49.33 -6.66 16.58
N GLU A 265 48.57 -5.58 16.56
CA GLU A 265 49.01 -4.32 15.96
C GLU A 265 49.38 -3.34 17.08
N GLN A 266 50.59 -3.49 17.62
CA GLN A 266 51.20 -2.41 18.38
C GLN A 266 51.98 -1.53 17.40
N HIS A 267 51.35 -0.48 16.89
CA HIS A 267 52.09 0.56 16.17
C HIS A 267 52.74 1.51 17.19
N GLY A 268 53.91 2.04 16.81
CA GLY A 268 54.84 2.69 17.73
C GLY A 268 54.23 3.82 18.53
N CYS A 269 54.16 3.64 19.86
CA CYS A 269 53.93 4.74 20.77
C CYS A 269 54.98 5.84 20.58
N PRO A 270 54.62 7.12 20.78
CA PRO A 270 55.62 8.18 20.88
C PRO A 270 56.74 7.78 21.85
N ALA A 271 57.97 8.21 21.59
CA ALA A 271 59.10 7.84 22.44
C ALA A 271 58.82 8.20 23.92
N GLY A 272 58.95 7.22 24.80
CA GLY A 272 58.65 7.38 26.23
C GLY A 272 57.18 7.14 26.60
N CYS A 273 56.31 6.78 25.66
CA CYS A 273 54.90 6.47 25.91
C CYS A 273 54.61 4.96 25.80
N THR A 274 53.64 4.49 26.57
CA THR A 274 53.10 3.13 26.53
C THR A 274 51.57 3.18 26.52
N GLY A 275 50.97 2.57 25.50
CA GLY A 275 49.53 2.42 25.38
C GLY A 275 49.03 1.24 26.21
N ILE A 276 47.95 1.42 26.97
CA ILE A 276 47.31 0.38 27.77
C ILE A 276 45.79 0.47 27.62
N TYR A 277 45.16 -0.64 27.22
CA TYR A 277 43.73 -0.73 27.03
C TYR A 277 43.05 -1.35 28.25
N ASN A 278 41.97 -0.73 28.72
CA ASN A 278 41.10 -1.32 29.74
C ASN A 278 39.92 -2.02 29.07
N PRO A 279 39.89 -3.36 28.97
CA PRO A 279 38.81 -4.08 28.29
C PRO A 279 37.48 -4.01 29.04
N ASN A 280 37.47 -3.72 30.35
CA ASN A 280 36.23 -3.63 31.12
C ASN A 280 35.48 -2.31 30.86
N THR A 281 36.21 -1.25 30.51
CA THR A 281 35.64 0.08 30.23
C THR A 281 35.75 0.47 28.77
N GLN A 282 36.31 -0.40 27.93
CA GLN A 282 36.63 -0.15 26.52
C GLN A 282 37.36 1.18 26.30
N ARG A 283 38.27 1.55 27.21
CA ARG A 283 38.97 2.84 27.17
C ARG A 283 40.48 2.65 26.98
N GLY A 284 41.01 3.33 25.98
CA GLY A 284 42.43 3.43 25.69
C GLY A 284 43.13 4.51 26.50
N TYR A 285 44.31 4.19 27.03
CA TYR A 285 45.16 5.09 27.81
C TYR A 285 46.57 5.12 27.24
N MET A 286 47.24 6.26 27.35
CA MET A 286 48.64 6.43 26.99
C MET A 286 49.41 7.00 28.18
N PHE A 287 50.33 6.21 28.71
CA PHE A 287 51.20 6.57 29.83
C PHE A 287 52.52 7.07 29.29
N CYS A 288 52.80 8.36 29.45
CA CYS A 288 53.99 8.99 28.88
C CYS A 288 54.96 9.51 29.94
N GLN A 289 56.25 9.31 29.67
CA GLN A 289 57.36 9.85 30.44
C GLN A 289 58.36 10.58 29.53
N GLY A 290 58.87 11.72 30.00
CA GLY A 290 60.00 12.43 29.42
C GLY A 290 59.70 13.86 28.97
N GLY A 291 60.75 14.69 28.97
CA GLY A 291 60.75 16.02 28.38
C GLY A 291 60.34 17.18 29.29
N GLY A 292 60.14 16.95 30.60
CA GLY A 292 59.88 18.00 31.60
C GLY A 292 58.85 19.02 31.12
N ARG A 293 57.59 18.60 31.00
CA ARG A 293 56.52 19.36 30.34
C ARG A 293 55.61 20.05 31.34
N ASN A 294 55.23 21.27 31.02
CA ASN A 294 54.11 21.94 31.67
C ASN A 294 52.78 21.34 31.23
N TRP A 295 51.69 21.68 31.92
CA TRP A 295 50.38 21.04 31.70
C TRP A 295 49.89 21.22 30.25
N ASP A 296 50.00 22.43 29.70
CA ASP A 296 49.57 22.72 28.32
C ASP A 296 50.39 21.94 27.29
N SER A 297 51.70 21.79 27.52
CA SER A 297 52.58 21.01 26.65
C SER A 297 52.28 19.51 26.74
N ALA A 298 51.95 18.99 27.93
CA ALA A 298 51.52 17.60 28.10
C ALA A 298 50.20 17.35 27.38
N ARG A 299 49.22 18.26 27.51
CA ARG A 299 47.96 18.20 26.77
C ARG A 299 48.17 18.21 25.26
N SER A 300 49.05 19.07 24.75
CA SER A 300 49.36 19.11 23.32
C SER A 300 49.92 17.78 22.80
N MET A 301 50.63 17.01 23.62
CA MET A 301 51.10 15.67 23.25
C MET A 301 49.92 14.69 23.14
N CYS A 302 48.96 14.76 24.07
CA CYS A 302 47.75 13.95 24.01
C CYS A 302 46.89 14.29 22.79
N LEU A 303 46.66 15.57 22.51
CA LEU A 303 45.89 16.04 21.34
C LEU A 303 46.55 15.69 20.01
N GLY A 304 47.87 15.45 19.99
CA GLY A 304 48.57 14.92 18.84
C GLY A 304 48.23 13.47 18.52
N GLN A 305 47.59 12.74 19.45
CA GLN A 305 46.98 11.44 19.20
C GLN A 305 45.50 11.65 18.90
N SER A 306 45.03 11.15 17.76
CA SER A 306 43.62 11.27 17.37
C SER A 306 42.70 10.76 18.49
N GLY A 307 41.72 11.56 18.89
CA GLY A 307 40.72 11.18 19.89
C GLY A 307 41.20 11.12 21.36
N MET A 308 42.38 11.64 21.69
CA MET A 308 42.89 11.68 23.07
C MET A 308 43.02 13.10 23.64
N ASP A 309 42.90 13.22 24.95
CA ASP A 309 43.29 14.40 25.75
C ASP A 309 43.95 13.88 27.03
N LEU A 310 44.40 14.76 27.93
CA LEU A 310 44.81 14.36 29.27
C LEU A 310 43.65 13.64 29.98
N VAL A 311 43.99 12.61 30.76
CA VAL A 311 43.01 11.70 31.33
C VAL A 311 42.00 12.42 32.22
N SER A 312 40.71 12.17 31.96
CA SER A 312 39.62 12.44 32.89
C SER A 312 39.32 11.19 33.71
N ILE A 313 38.98 11.36 34.99
CA ILE A 313 38.66 10.25 35.90
C ILE A 313 37.25 10.45 36.44
N HIS A 314 36.39 9.45 36.29
CA HIS A 314 34.95 9.55 36.55
C HIS A 314 34.46 8.59 37.64
N SER A 315 35.33 7.74 38.19
CA SER A 315 34.98 6.82 39.28
C SER A 315 36.18 6.40 40.12
N THR A 316 35.93 5.91 41.33
CA THR A 316 36.96 5.30 42.17
C THR A 316 37.59 4.06 41.52
N ALA A 317 36.81 3.28 40.76
CA ALA A 317 37.31 2.10 40.06
C ALA A 317 38.31 2.49 38.96
N GLU A 318 37.98 3.50 38.15
CA GLU A 318 38.88 4.04 37.14
C GLU A 318 40.12 4.66 37.77
N HIS A 319 39.98 5.45 38.83
CA HIS A 319 41.11 6.02 39.56
C HIS A 319 42.09 4.92 40.01
N ASN A 320 41.59 3.91 40.73
CA ASN A 320 42.44 2.82 41.22
C ASN A 320 43.09 2.05 40.08
N TRP A 321 42.39 1.86 38.96
CA TRP A 321 42.93 1.21 37.77
C TRP A 321 44.04 2.04 37.13
N VAL A 322 43.81 3.34 36.89
CA VAL A 322 44.82 4.26 36.32
C VAL A 322 46.07 4.31 37.21
N LEU A 323 45.86 4.39 38.53
CA LEU A 323 46.93 4.35 39.51
C LEU A 323 47.72 3.02 39.44
N GLY A 324 47.01 1.89 39.37
CA GLY A 324 47.64 0.57 39.27
C GLY A 324 48.42 0.36 37.97
N SER A 325 47.96 0.95 36.86
CA SER A 325 48.58 0.87 35.54
C SER A 325 49.79 1.79 35.38
N ALA A 326 49.85 2.91 36.11
CA ALA A 326 51.00 3.81 36.08
C ALA A 326 52.25 3.15 36.72
N PRO A 327 53.44 3.27 36.10
CA PRO A 327 54.68 2.72 36.63
C PRO A 327 55.00 3.18 38.06
N TRP A 328 55.52 2.25 38.89
CA TRP A 328 55.90 2.53 40.29
C TRP A 328 57.06 3.50 40.45
N SER A 329 57.85 3.72 39.39
CA SER A 329 58.97 4.68 39.38
C SER A 329 58.52 6.12 39.22
N TRP A 330 57.24 6.37 38.91
CA TRP A 330 56.72 7.71 38.68
C TRP A 330 56.45 8.45 40.00
N GLY A 331 56.69 9.76 39.99
CA GLY A 331 56.34 10.69 41.07
C GLY A 331 54.98 11.34 40.79
N GLN A 332 54.99 12.65 40.60
CA GLN A 332 53.81 13.42 40.21
C GLN A 332 53.62 13.43 38.70
N LEU A 333 52.38 13.27 38.26
CA LEU A 333 52.03 13.24 36.84
C LEU A 333 50.85 14.15 36.52
N TRP A 334 50.82 14.70 35.30
CA TRP A 334 49.69 15.50 34.84
C TRP A 334 48.46 14.65 34.47
N ILE A 335 47.29 15.10 34.93
CA ILE A 335 45.97 14.64 34.49
C ILE A 335 45.15 15.82 33.95
N GLY A 336 43.97 15.54 33.37
CA GLY A 336 43.23 16.55 32.58
C GLY A 336 42.51 17.61 33.38
N GLY A 337 42.63 17.63 34.70
CA GLY A 337 41.92 18.62 35.53
C GLY A 337 42.50 20.01 35.35
N ARG A 338 41.63 21.00 35.09
CA ARG A 338 41.99 22.41 35.10
C ARG A 338 40.87 23.24 35.69
N GLN A 339 41.24 24.23 36.49
CA GLN A 339 40.30 25.15 37.10
C GLN A 339 39.58 25.95 36.01
N SER A 340 38.25 26.00 36.11
CA SER A 340 37.41 26.70 35.12
C SER A 340 37.34 28.21 35.34
N SER A 341 37.67 28.68 36.55
CA SER A 341 37.77 30.10 36.91
C SER A 341 38.76 30.32 38.07
N PRO A 342 39.74 31.25 37.96
CA PRO A 342 40.78 31.47 38.99
C PRO A 342 40.27 31.79 40.40
N SER A 343 39.01 32.24 40.52
CA SER A 343 38.41 32.69 41.79
C SER A 343 37.44 31.68 42.41
N GLN A 344 37.26 30.51 41.81
CA GLN A 344 36.32 29.49 42.27
C GLN A 344 37.06 28.15 42.33
N ASN A 345 36.99 27.42 43.44
CA ASN A 345 37.56 26.06 43.56
C ASN A 345 36.72 25.05 42.74
N VAL A 346 36.55 25.34 41.45
CA VAL A 346 35.71 24.63 40.50
C VAL A 346 36.61 24.17 39.35
N PHE A 347 36.68 22.87 39.17
CA PHE A 347 37.51 22.22 38.17
C PHE A 347 36.64 21.61 37.08
N GLY A 348 37.21 21.51 35.88
CA GLY A 348 36.67 20.78 34.75
C GLY A 348 37.74 19.90 34.12
N TRP A 349 37.32 18.91 33.35
CA TRP A 349 38.25 18.10 32.56
C TRP A 349 38.57 18.79 31.24
N SER A 350 39.83 18.70 30.81
CA SER A 350 40.34 19.32 29.59
C SER A 350 39.62 18.84 28.33
N ASN A 351 39.16 17.58 28.33
CA ASN A 351 38.38 16.98 27.25
C ASN A 351 36.91 17.48 27.18
N GLY A 352 36.49 18.38 28.07
CA GLY A 352 35.12 18.90 28.14
C GLY A 352 34.15 18.03 28.95
N ALA A 353 34.60 16.91 29.51
CA ALA A 353 33.76 16.08 30.37
C ALA A 353 33.44 16.78 31.69
N THR A 354 32.30 16.42 32.28
CA THR A 354 31.85 16.97 33.56
C THR A 354 32.76 16.51 34.70
N TRP A 355 33.06 17.43 35.63
CA TRP A 355 33.77 17.10 36.87
C TRP A 355 32.81 16.41 37.84
N ASN A 356 32.71 15.08 37.74
CA ASN A 356 31.78 14.25 38.49
C ASN A 356 32.45 13.32 39.52
N TYR A 357 33.77 13.41 39.68
CA TYR A 357 34.53 12.58 40.62
C TYR A 357 35.36 13.45 41.56
N ASN A 358 34.97 13.51 42.84
CA ASN A 358 35.66 14.30 43.87
C ASN A 358 36.48 13.44 44.85
N GLY A 359 36.47 12.11 44.68
CA GLY A 359 37.13 11.17 45.59
C GLY A 359 38.66 11.08 45.43
N GLY A 360 39.23 11.84 44.51
CA GLY A 360 40.68 11.80 44.22
C GLY A 360 41.51 12.80 45.03
N TRP A 361 40.92 13.86 45.60
CA TRP A 361 41.68 14.93 46.26
C TRP A 361 42.50 14.44 47.47
N GLY A 362 43.73 14.93 47.56
CA GLY A 362 44.56 14.77 48.75
C GLY A 362 44.00 15.50 49.96
N SER A 363 44.47 15.12 51.15
CA SER A 363 44.11 15.82 52.38
C SER A 363 44.55 17.28 52.31
N GLY A 364 43.59 18.21 52.34
CA GLY A 364 43.85 19.66 52.26
C GLY A 364 43.75 20.25 50.84
N GLU A 365 43.49 19.43 49.82
CA GLU A 365 43.37 19.86 48.42
C GLU A 365 41.88 19.89 47.98
N PRO A 366 41.51 20.75 47.00
CA PRO A 366 42.35 21.76 46.36
C PRO A 366 42.55 23.01 47.23
N ASN A 367 43.79 23.48 47.35
CA ASN A 367 44.14 24.62 48.20
C ASN A 367 44.15 25.98 47.45
N ASN A 368 44.17 25.96 46.11
CA ASN A 368 44.01 27.07 45.18
C ASN A 368 44.99 28.26 45.38
N VAL A 369 46.25 28.00 45.78
CA VAL A 369 47.29 29.04 45.93
C VAL A 369 48.05 29.25 44.60
N ASN A 370 47.40 29.84 43.59
CA ASN A 370 47.91 29.96 42.19
C ASN A 370 48.11 28.61 41.48
N GLU A 371 47.25 27.65 41.78
CA GLU A 371 47.36 26.25 41.39
C GLU A 371 46.12 25.86 40.56
N GLN A 372 46.22 25.95 39.23
CA GLN A 372 45.06 25.86 38.33
C GLN A 372 44.97 24.54 37.56
N CYS A 373 45.99 23.69 37.65
CA CYS A 373 46.08 22.44 36.91
C CYS A 373 46.24 21.26 37.86
N VAL A 374 45.61 20.13 37.57
CA VAL A 374 45.59 18.99 38.48
C VAL A 374 46.66 17.98 38.11
N GLU A 375 47.47 17.62 39.10
CA GLU A 375 48.39 16.49 39.05
C GLU A 375 47.91 15.37 39.97
N MET A 376 48.36 14.15 39.70
CA MET A 376 48.14 12.98 40.55
C MET A 376 49.48 12.48 41.09
N GLU A 377 49.53 12.16 42.38
CA GLU A 377 50.71 11.62 43.05
C GLU A 377 50.76 10.09 42.88
N ARG A 378 51.74 9.53 42.17
CA ARG A 378 51.82 8.08 41.98
C ARG A 378 52.42 7.35 43.19
N THR A 379 53.42 7.94 43.85
CA THR A 379 54.15 7.34 44.98
C THR A 379 54.02 8.17 46.25
N ARG A 380 53.95 7.53 47.43
CA ARG A 380 53.77 8.24 48.71
C ARG A 380 55.03 8.99 49.12
N GLN A 381 55.27 10.20 48.60
CA GLN A 381 56.28 11.11 49.16
C GLN A 381 55.83 12.58 49.06
N ARG A 382 54.83 12.96 49.87
CA ARG A 382 54.73 14.35 50.35
C ARG A 382 54.80 14.39 51.87
N ALA A 383 55.44 15.43 52.39
CA ALA A 383 55.49 15.74 53.82
C ALA A 383 54.10 16.05 54.43
N ASN A 384 53.07 16.23 53.60
CA ASN A 384 51.71 16.64 54.00
C ASN A 384 50.72 15.47 54.17
N GLY A 385 51.17 14.21 54.08
CA GLY A 385 50.32 13.03 54.35
C GLY A 385 49.42 12.57 53.21
N SER A 386 49.53 13.14 52.00
CA SER A 386 48.80 12.68 50.82
C SER A 386 49.25 11.26 50.40
N GLY A 387 48.27 10.36 50.24
CA GLY A 387 48.49 8.98 49.81
C GLY A 387 48.78 8.87 48.30
N ALA A 388 49.27 7.71 47.85
CA ALA A 388 49.35 7.41 46.41
C ALA A 388 47.93 7.49 45.78
N GLY A 389 47.84 8.09 44.60
CA GLY A 389 46.60 8.45 43.92
C GLY A 389 46.06 9.84 44.28
N ALA A 390 46.59 10.52 45.29
CA ALA A 390 46.06 11.82 45.68
C ALA A 390 46.21 12.87 44.56
N PHE A 391 45.11 13.54 44.22
CA PHE A 391 45.11 14.71 43.35
C PHE A 391 45.60 15.92 44.14
N ASN A 392 46.36 16.76 43.45
CA ASN A 392 46.84 18.04 43.94
C ASN A 392 46.62 19.06 42.82
N ASP A 393 46.05 20.21 43.14
CA ASP A 393 46.13 21.35 42.21
C ASP A 393 47.54 21.92 42.30
N ASN A 394 48.10 22.31 41.15
CA ASN A 394 49.41 22.94 41.08
C ASN A 394 49.49 23.98 39.95
N SER A 395 50.54 24.80 39.96
CA SER A 395 50.79 25.76 38.90
C SER A 395 50.99 25.05 37.56
N CYS A 396 50.16 25.40 36.58
CA CYS A 396 50.19 24.82 35.24
C CYS A 396 51.54 24.94 34.54
N GLY A 397 52.36 25.92 34.95
CA GLY A 397 53.70 26.17 34.40
C GLY A 397 54.78 25.26 34.95
N LEU A 398 54.50 24.46 35.99
CA LEU A 398 55.48 23.51 36.52
C LEU A 398 55.75 22.40 35.51
N ASN A 399 57.03 22.03 35.40
CA ASN A 399 57.40 20.89 34.59
C ASN A 399 57.21 19.59 35.38
N ARG A 400 56.52 18.64 34.75
CA ARG A 400 56.44 17.24 35.17
C ARG A 400 57.01 16.36 34.08
N ASN A 401 57.65 15.27 34.48
CA ASN A 401 58.18 14.32 33.52
C ASN A 401 57.09 13.35 33.04
N GLU A 402 56.03 13.17 33.81
CA GLU A 402 55.01 12.16 33.59
C GLU A 402 53.63 12.79 33.32
N TYR A 403 52.87 12.18 32.42
CA TYR A 403 51.49 12.55 32.13
C TYR A 403 50.72 11.36 31.54
N ILE A 404 49.40 11.37 31.68
CA ILE A 404 48.53 10.32 31.17
C ILE A 404 47.50 10.93 30.21
N CYS A 405 47.43 10.37 29.02
CA CYS A 405 46.36 10.64 28.07
C CYS A 405 45.33 9.52 28.10
N ALA A 406 44.08 9.82 27.74
CA ALA A 406 43.05 8.82 27.53
C ALA A 406 42.12 9.24 26.39
N TRP A 407 41.42 8.26 25.80
CA TRP A 407 40.37 8.57 24.83
C TRP A 407 39.32 9.51 25.43
N THR A 408 38.91 10.50 24.64
CA THR A 408 37.94 11.53 25.03
C THR A 408 36.51 11.05 24.93
N GLN A 409 36.26 10.07 24.06
CA GLN A 409 34.95 9.45 23.91
C GLN A 409 34.73 8.40 25.00
N TRP A 410 33.74 8.70 25.83
CA TRP A 410 33.11 7.78 26.75
C TRP A 410 31.82 7.35 26.05
N PRO A 411 31.48 6.07 25.91
CA PRO A 411 30.13 5.74 25.50
C PRO A 411 29.21 6.29 26.60
N GLN A 412 28.47 7.35 26.26
CA GLN A 412 27.26 7.71 26.98
C GLN A 412 26.32 6.52 26.73
N ARG A 413 26.42 5.48 27.56
CA ARG A 413 25.34 4.50 27.63
C ARG A 413 24.12 5.27 28.15
N PRO A 414 23.01 5.32 27.41
CA PRO A 414 21.77 5.87 27.95
C PRO A 414 21.33 5.13 29.21
#